data_AF-A0A090K741-F1
#
_entry.id   AF-A0A090K741-F1
#
_cell.length_a   1.000
_cell.length_b   1.000
_cell.length_c   1.000
_cell.angle_alpha   90.00
_cell.angle_beta   90.00
_cell.angle_gamma   90.00
#
_symmetry.space_group_name_H-M   'P 1'
#
loop_
_entity.id
_entity.type
_entity.pdbx_description
1 polymer ?
#
loop_
_entity_poly.entity_id
_entity_poly.type
_entity_poly.pdbx_seq_one_letter_code
_entity_poly.pdbx_strand_id
1 'polypeptide(L)'
;MKKFFIATVLSVCVSNAFAEDVYLLTHNNSATSSIATELEKFVGPINTETAEPTLISQHNFDLFVIESNDYAENIDSLTNNTLQGAEAILITGQPKNNSKVAKYLLGYSVEAEYLLIKGLKEEQAPELIYFNNDKELPLNKVAHLIVKKALK
;
A
#
# COMPACT_ATOMS: atom_id res chain seq x y z
N MET A 1 0.49 -58.17 -32.78
CA MET A 1 -0.08 -57.02 -32.05
C MET A 1 0.86 -56.65 -30.90
N LYS A 2 1.57 -55.52 -31.00
CA LYS A 2 2.30 -54.92 -29.87
C LYS A 2 1.87 -53.46 -29.79
N LYS A 3 1.16 -53.12 -28.71
CA LYS A 3 0.70 -51.76 -28.42
C LYS A 3 1.90 -50.99 -27.86
N PHE A 4 2.35 -49.96 -28.56
CA PHE A 4 3.26 -48.97 -27.99
C PHE A 4 2.41 -47.88 -27.32
N PHE A 5 2.41 -47.87 -26.00
CA PHE A 5 2.10 -46.69 -25.21
C PHE A 5 3.44 -45.99 -24.96
N ILE A 6 3.61 -44.78 -25.50
CA ILE A 6 4.69 -43.89 -25.04
C ILE A 6 3.99 -42.64 -24.54
N ALA A 7 4.08 -42.47 -23.22
CA ALA A 7 3.47 -41.40 -22.47
C ALA A 7 4.16 -40.07 -22.81
N THR A 8 3.36 -39.08 -23.22
CA THR A 8 3.77 -37.69 -23.29
C THR A 8 3.99 -37.19 -21.87
N VAL A 9 5.24 -36.99 -21.46
CA VAL A 9 5.55 -36.26 -20.22
C VAL A 9 5.27 -34.80 -20.50
N LEU A 10 4.10 -34.31 -20.07
CA LEU A 10 3.88 -32.87 -19.93
C LEU A 10 4.79 -32.38 -18.81
N SER A 11 5.93 -31.80 -19.17
CA SER A 11 6.68 -30.93 -18.27
C SER A 11 5.86 -29.66 -18.10
N VAL A 12 4.95 -29.66 -17.12
CA VAL A 12 4.30 -28.43 -16.67
C VAL A 12 5.38 -27.64 -15.94
N CYS A 13 6.06 -26.74 -16.66
CA CYS A 13 6.81 -25.66 -16.03
C CYS A 13 5.78 -24.79 -15.33
N VAL A 14 5.46 -25.11 -14.08
CA VAL A 14 4.74 -24.21 -13.20
C VAL A 14 5.74 -23.10 -12.89
N SER A 15 5.69 -22.02 -13.66
CA SER A 15 6.29 -20.76 -13.24
C SER A 15 5.54 -20.34 -11.98
N ASN A 16 6.02 -20.79 -10.82
CA ASN A 16 5.69 -20.16 -9.57
C ASN A 16 6.16 -18.71 -9.75
N ALA A 17 5.21 -17.80 -9.98
CA ALA A 17 5.44 -16.41 -9.67
C ALA A 17 5.75 -16.42 -8.17
N PHE A 18 7.03 -16.42 -7.82
CA PHE A 18 7.44 -16.34 -6.43
C PHE A 18 6.96 -14.98 -5.96
N ALA A 19 5.97 -14.97 -5.08
CA ALA A 19 5.53 -13.78 -4.37
C ALA A 19 6.79 -13.06 -3.84
N GLU A 20 6.96 -11.80 -4.21
CA GLU A 20 8.12 -11.03 -3.80
C GLU A 20 7.99 -10.68 -2.31
N ASP A 21 9.10 -10.69 -1.58
CA ASP A 21 9.14 -10.32 -0.17
C ASP A 21 9.88 -8.98 -0.03
N VAL A 22 9.29 -8.05 0.70
CA VAL A 22 9.81 -6.67 0.84
C VAL A 22 9.97 -6.31 2.31
N TYR A 23 10.87 -5.39 2.60
CA TYR A 23 10.95 -4.78 3.92
C TYR A 23 10.06 -3.54 3.93
N LEU A 24 8.90 -3.62 4.58
CA LEU A 24 8.01 -2.48 4.72
C LEU A 24 8.63 -1.47 5.68
N LEU A 25 8.77 -0.23 5.20
CA LEU A 25 9.10 0.95 5.98
C LEU A 25 7.87 1.86 6.01
N THR A 26 7.48 2.30 7.21
CA THR A 26 6.39 3.25 7.39
C THR A 26 6.97 4.59 7.85
N HIS A 27 6.69 5.65 7.12
CA HIS A 27 7.14 7.01 7.42
C HIS A 27 5.96 7.87 7.86
N ASN A 28 5.90 8.20 9.15
CA ASN A 28 4.74 8.85 9.78
C ASN A 28 5.13 10.03 10.67
N ASN A 29 6.18 10.79 10.30
CA ASN A 29 6.88 11.76 11.16
C ASN A 29 6.03 12.79 11.93
N SER A 30 4.75 12.99 11.59
CA SER A 30 3.78 13.75 12.40
C SER A 30 2.45 13.03 12.67
N ALA A 31 2.21 11.86 12.09
CA ALA A 31 0.92 11.19 12.18
C ALA A 31 0.76 10.43 13.51
N THR A 32 -0.25 10.81 14.30
CA THR A 32 -0.60 10.24 15.61
C THR A 32 -1.88 9.41 15.59
N SER A 33 -2.51 9.28 14.43
CA SER A 33 -3.75 8.54 14.22
C SER A 33 -3.57 7.07 14.55
N SER A 34 -4.62 6.45 15.09
CA SER A 34 -4.57 5.05 15.49
C SER A 34 -4.19 4.12 14.34
N ILE A 35 -4.52 4.48 13.09
CA ILE A 35 -4.11 3.69 11.92
C ILE A 35 -2.59 3.71 11.71
N ALA A 36 -1.92 4.84 11.97
CA ALA A 36 -0.47 4.94 11.87
C ALA A 36 0.21 3.99 12.87
N THR A 37 -0.29 3.96 14.11
CA THR A 37 0.19 3.00 15.14
C THR A 37 -0.04 1.54 14.76
N GLU A 38 -1.16 1.22 14.09
CA GLU A 38 -1.37 -0.15 13.60
C GLU A 38 -0.41 -0.51 12.45
N LEU A 39 -0.11 0.44 11.56
CA LEU A 39 0.82 0.22 10.44
C LEU A 39 2.27 0.03 10.89
N GLU A 40 2.69 0.65 11.99
CA GLU A 40 4.02 0.42 12.60
C GLU A 40 4.25 -1.06 12.96
N LYS A 41 3.19 -1.82 13.26
CA LYS A 41 3.29 -3.25 13.59
C LYS A 41 3.64 -4.12 12.38
N PHE A 42 3.50 -3.59 11.16
CA PHE A 42 3.85 -4.26 9.91
C PHE A 42 5.25 -3.91 9.43
N VAL A 43 5.97 -3.00 10.10
CA VAL A 43 7.36 -2.65 9.73
C VAL A 43 8.24 -3.90 9.85
N GLY A 44 8.91 -4.25 8.75
CA GLY A 44 9.72 -5.47 8.66
C GLY A 44 9.51 -6.23 7.36
N PRO A 45 10.11 -7.42 7.23
CA PRO A 45 9.94 -8.27 6.07
C PRO A 45 8.50 -8.78 5.96
N ILE A 46 7.87 -8.58 4.80
CA ILE A 46 6.48 -8.93 4.49
C ILE A 46 6.39 -9.52 3.08
N ASN A 47 5.49 -10.49 2.93
CA ASN A 47 5.12 -11.03 1.63
C ASN A 47 4.14 -10.09 0.90
N THR A 48 4.45 -9.72 -0.35
CA THR A 48 3.66 -8.76 -1.14
C THR A 48 2.24 -9.24 -1.48
N GLU A 49 2.00 -10.55 -1.60
CA GLU A 49 0.68 -11.08 -1.94
C GLU A 49 -0.26 -11.16 -0.74
N THR A 50 0.28 -11.49 0.43
CA THR A 50 -0.51 -11.77 1.64
C THR A 50 -0.51 -10.63 2.65
N ALA A 51 0.50 -9.77 2.65
CA ALA A 51 0.81 -8.81 3.72
C ALA A 51 1.13 -9.46 5.08
N GLU A 52 1.57 -10.72 5.08
CA GLU A 52 2.01 -11.43 6.28
C GLU A 52 3.53 -11.32 6.48
N PRO A 53 4.03 -11.36 7.73
CA PRO A 53 5.47 -11.33 8.01
C PRO A 53 6.24 -12.47 7.37
N THR A 54 7.47 -12.18 6.93
CA THR A 54 8.40 -13.16 6.35
C THR A 54 9.77 -13.10 7.04
N LEU A 55 10.66 -14.01 6.66
CA LEU A 55 12.01 -14.08 7.24
C LEU A 55 13.04 -13.23 6.50
N ILE A 56 12.79 -12.95 5.21
CA ILE A 56 13.74 -12.28 4.32
C ILE A 56 12.99 -11.26 3.46
N SER A 57 13.72 -10.26 2.99
CA SER A 57 13.25 -9.27 2.03
C SER A 57 14.29 -9.07 0.94
N GLN A 58 13.83 -8.72 -0.26
CA GLN A 58 14.68 -8.48 -1.43
C GLN A 58 14.98 -7.00 -1.61
N HIS A 59 14.02 -6.14 -1.27
CA HIS A 59 14.14 -4.69 -1.35
C HIS A 59 13.26 -4.01 -0.27
N ASN A 60 13.40 -2.69 -0.12
CA ASN A 60 12.58 -1.90 0.80
C ASN A 60 11.37 -1.33 0.07
N PHE A 61 10.23 -1.27 0.75
CA PHE A 61 9.02 -0.60 0.29
C PHE A 61 8.68 0.56 1.22
N ASP A 62 8.67 1.78 0.71
CA ASP A 62 8.42 2.99 1.50
C ASP A 62 6.93 3.43 1.45
N LEU A 63 6.21 3.22 2.55
CA LEU A 63 4.84 3.72 2.76
C LEU A 63 4.85 4.98 3.62
N PHE A 64 4.42 6.10 3.04
CA PHE A 64 4.29 7.37 3.77
C PHE A 64 2.87 7.53 4.32
N VAL A 65 2.74 7.98 5.57
CA VAL A 65 1.45 8.25 6.21
C VAL A 65 1.33 9.75 6.46
N ILE A 66 0.30 10.37 5.90
CA ILE A 66 0.03 11.81 5.96
C ILE A 66 -1.27 12.04 6.72
N GLU A 67 -1.22 12.89 7.74
CA GLU A 67 -2.43 13.39 8.40
C GLU A 67 -2.96 14.63 7.69
N SER A 68 -4.09 14.48 6.99
CA SER A 68 -4.67 15.54 6.18
C SER A 68 -5.12 16.75 6.98
N ASN A 69 -5.35 16.60 8.28
CA ASN A 69 -5.72 17.69 9.16
C ASN A 69 -4.57 18.72 9.31
N ASP A 70 -3.31 18.28 9.23
CA ASP A 70 -2.14 19.17 9.28
C ASP A 70 -2.06 20.09 8.06
N TYR A 71 -2.72 19.69 6.96
CA TYR A 71 -2.68 20.38 5.67
C TYR A 71 -4.01 21.02 5.28
N ALA A 72 -5.02 20.97 6.17
CA ALA A 72 -6.38 21.41 5.86
C ALA A 72 -6.47 22.91 5.53
N GLU A 73 -5.58 23.73 6.11
CA GLU A 73 -5.52 25.19 5.97
C GLU A 73 -4.35 25.67 5.10
N ASN A 74 -3.29 24.86 4.93
CA ASN A 74 -2.10 25.22 4.17
C ASN A 74 -1.55 24.03 3.37
N ILE A 75 -2.30 23.61 2.36
CA ILE A 75 -1.96 22.45 1.53
C ILE A 75 -0.65 22.61 0.76
N ASP A 76 -0.26 23.85 0.45
CA ASP A 76 0.99 24.16 -0.24
C ASP A 76 2.25 23.88 0.61
N SER A 77 2.08 23.67 1.92
CA SER A 77 3.16 23.20 2.80
C SER A 77 3.52 21.72 2.58
N LEU A 78 2.70 20.98 1.83
CA LEU A 78 3.00 19.62 1.39
C LEU A 78 4.09 19.66 0.32
N THR A 79 5.35 19.72 0.74
CA THR A 79 6.46 19.83 -0.21
C THR A 79 6.68 18.51 -0.96
N ASN A 80 6.95 18.57 -2.26
CA ASN A 80 7.34 17.39 -3.06
C ASN A 80 8.54 16.62 -2.47
N ASN A 81 9.40 17.31 -1.70
CA ASN A 81 10.54 16.67 -1.02
C ASN A 81 10.11 15.75 0.12
N THR A 82 8.99 16.04 0.79
CA THR A 82 8.45 15.19 1.86
C THR A 82 7.99 13.83 1.35
N LEU A 83 7.69 13.74 0.05
CA LEU A 83 7.15 12.55 -0.62
C LEU A 83 8.12 11.97 -1.65
N GLN A 84 9.33 12.52 -1.75
CA GLN A 84 10.37 11.99 -2.64
C GLN A 84 10.77 10.58 -2.19
N GLY A 85 10.65 9.62 -3.11
CA GLY A 85 10.98 8.23 -2.83
C GLY A 85 9.86 7.42 -2.16
N ALA A 86 8.67 7.99 -1.97
CA ALA A 86 7.50 7.21 -1.58
C ALA A 86 7.11 6.22 -2.69
N GLU A 87 6.83 4.97 -2.33
CA GLU A 87 6.19 4.01 -3.24
C GLU A 87 4.68 4.07 -3.13
N ALA A 88 4.20 4.30 -1.92
CA ALA A 88 2.81 4.58 -1.63
C ALA A 88 2.66 5.67 -0.56
N ILE A 89 1.51 6.35 -0.61
CA ILE A 89 1.12 7.37 0.35
C ILE A 89 -0.27 7.01 0.89
N LEU A 90 -0.39 6.84 2.19
CA LEU A 90 -1.65 6.78 2.90
C LEU A 90 -2.00 8.16 3.44
N ILE A 91 -3.16 8.68 3.07
CA ILE A 91 -3.76 9.90 3.62
C ILE A 91 -4.85 9.49 4.61
N THR A 92 -4.75 10.00 5.82
CA THR A 92 -5.67 9.73 6.95
C THR A 92 -6.13 11.03 7.59
N GLY A 93 -7.27 11.01 8.27
CA GLY A 93 -7.88 12.18 8.90
C GLY A 93 -9.35 12.33 8.55
N GLN A 94 -9.85 13.57 8.46
CA GLN A 94 -11.23 13.81 8.08
C GLN A 94 -11.44 13.53 6.58
N PRO A 95 -12.52 12.83 6.15
CA PRO A 95 -12.73 12.47 4.74
C PRO A 95 -12.65 13.64 3.75
N LYS A 96 -13.17 14.80 4.14
CA LYS A 96 -13.10 16.03 3.35
C LYS A 96 -11.68 16.56 3.20
N ASN A 97 -10.87 16.49 4.26
CA ASN A 97 -9.47 16.92 4.22
C ASN A 97 -8.63 15.90 3.44
N ASN A 98 -8.89 14.60 3.60
CA ASN A 98 -8.25 13.55 2.80
C ASN A 98 -8.47 13.79 1.30
N SER A 99 -9.72 14.07 0.91
CA SER A 99 -10.09 14.41 -0.46
C SER A 99 -9.33 15.62 -1.00
N LYS A 100 -9.18 16.69 -0.21
CA LYS A 100 -8.40 17.88 -0.60
C LYS A 100 -6.92 17.52 -0.85
N VAL A 101 -6.29 16.78 0.06
CA VAL A 101 -4.88 16.36 -0.07
C VAL A 101 -4.69 15.47 -1.29
N ALA A 102 -5.54 14.46 -1.49
CA ALA A 102 -5.49 13.59 -2.65
C ALA A 102 -5.67 14.37 -3.97
N LYS A 103 -6.61 15.32 -4.00
CA LYS A 103 -6.85 16.17 -5.18
C LYS A 103 -5.66 17.07 -5.49
N TYR A 104 -4.96 17.57 -4.48
CA TYR A 104 -3.75 18.35 -4.68
C TYR A 104 -2.61 17.50 -5.27
N LEU A 105 -2.45 16.28 -4.77
CA LEU A 105 -1.40 15.35 -5.22
C LEU A 105 -1.66 14.75 -6.60
N LEU A 106 -2.91 14.37 -6.91
CA LEU A 106 -3.26 13.60 -8.12
C LEU A 106 -4.13 14.36 -9.12
N GLY A 107 -4.69 15.50 -8.74
CA GLY A 107 -5.68 16.24 -9.55
C GLY A 107 -7.13 15.75 -9.41
N TYR A 108 -7.35 14.60 -8.77
CA TYR A 108 -8.68 14.00 -8.54
C TYR A 108 -8.77 13.34 -7.16
N SER A 109 -9.99 13.12 -6.64
CA SER A 109 -10.20 12.58 -5.29
C SER A 109 -11.62 12.04 -5.06
N VAL A 110 -11.79 11.35 -3.93
CA VAL A 110 -13.06 11.00 -3.31
C VAL A 110 -13.00 11.27 -1.81
N GLU A 111 -14.15 11.48 -1.16
CA GLU A 111 -14.20 11.58 0.31
C GLU A 111 -14.25 10.17 0.92
N ALA A 112 -13.21 9.82 1.68
CA ALA A 112 -13.09 8.54 2.38
C ALA A 112 -12.25 8.67 3.65
N GLU A 113 -12.42 7.75 4.60
CA GLU A 113 -11.66 7.73 5.86
C GLU A 113 -10.17 7.53 5.64
N TYR A 114 -9.80 6.67 4.69
CA TYR A 114 -8.43 6.44 4.28
C TYR A 114 -8.32 6.44 2.75
N LEU A 115 -7.31 7.14 2.24
CA LEU A 115 -6.98 7.18 0.82
C LEU A 115 -5.54 6.72 0.62
N LEU A 116 -5.34 5.68 -0.16
CA LEU A 116 -4.04 5.15 -0.52
C LEU A 116 -3.73 5.55 -1.97
N ILE A 117 -2.61 6.22 -2.17
CA ILE A 117 -2.02 6.49 -3.48
C ILE A 117 -0.88 5.51 -3.66
N LYS A 118 -0.88 4.74 -4.75
CA LYS A 118 0.20 3.78 -5.07
C LYS A 118 0.74 3.95 -6.49
N GLY A 119 1.86 3.29 -6.78
CA GLY A 119 2.50 3.32 -8.10
C GLY A 119 3.32 4.59 -8.35
N LEU A 120 3.81 5.25 -7.29
CA LEU A 120 4.51 6.54 -7.39
C LEU A 120 5.93 6.44 -7.99
N LYS A 121 6.54 5.25 -7.98
CA LYS A 121 7.84 4.96 -8.61
C LYS A 121 7.71 4.24 -9.97
N GLU A 122 6.50 3.92 -10.40
CA GLU A 122 6.27 3.15 -11.62
C GLU A 122 6.10 4.08 -12.84
N GLU A 123 6.32 3.56 -14.06
CA GLU A 123 6.03 4.28 -15.31
C GLU A 123 4.51 4.46 -15.55
N GLN A 124 3.68 3.86 -14.69
CA GLN A 124 2.23 3.90 -14.78
C GLN A 124 1.64 5.09 -14.02
N ALA A 125 0.41 5.48 -14.39
CA ALA A 125 -0.30 6.53 -13.68
C ALA A 125 -0.62 6.08 -12.23
N PRO A 126 -0.42 6.93 -11.21
CA PRO A 126 -0.73 6.58 -9.83
C PRO A 126 -2.21 6.20 -9.65
N GLU A 127 -2.45 5.16 -8.86
CA GLU A 127 -3.80 4.69 -8.52
C GLU A 127 -4.23 5.23 -7.16
N LEU A 128 -5.47 5.73 -7.08
CA LEU A 128 -6.12 6.11 -5.83
C LEU A 128 -7.09 5.03 -5.36
N ILE A 129 -6.80 4.42 -4.22
CA ILE A 129 -7.63 3.39 -3.57
C ILE A 129 -8.23 3.98 -2.30
N TYR A 130 -9.52 3.77 -2.06
CA TYR A 130 -10.20 4.29 -0.86
C TYR A 130 -10.68 3.16 0.05
N PHE A 131 -10.64 3.43 1.35
CA PHE A 131 -11.15 2.54 2.39
C PHE A 131 -12.09 3.32 3.29
N ASN A 132 -13.34 2.85 3.39
CA ASN A 132 -14.30 3.31 4.39
C ASN A 132 -14.57 2.17 5.36
N ASN A 133 -14.54 2.45 6.66
CA ASN A 133 -14.87 1.48 7.69
C ASN A 133 -16.37 1.40 7.97
N ASP A 134 -17.21 1.41 6.92
CA ASP A 134 -18.67 1.35 7.02
C ASP A 134 -19.18 0.02 7.63
N LYS A 135 -18.29 -0.95 7.86
CA LYS A 135 -18.59 -2.33 8.29
C LYS A 135 -18.00 -2.69 9.67
N GLU A 136 -17.55 -1.71 10.45
CA GLU A 136 -16.93 -1.92 11.78
C GLU A 136 -15.80 -2.96 11.76
N LEU A 137 -14.99 -2.98 10.70
CA LEU A 137 -13.80 -3.81 10.70
C LEU A 137 -12.86 -3.31 11.82
N PRO A 138 -12.28 -4.23 12.60
CA PRO A 138 -11.21 -3.89 13.52
C PRO A 138 -10.07 -3.18 12.79
N LEU A 139 -9.49 -2.16 13.44
CA LEU A 139 -8.49 -1.29 12.84
C LEU A 139 -7.27 -2.05 12.31
N ASN A 140 -6.85 -3.13 12.97
CA ASN A 140 -5.76 -3.99 12.51
C ASN A 140 -6.07 -4.69 11.17
N LYS A 141 -7.34 -5.04 10.91
CA LYS A 141 -7.75 -5.59 9.61
C LYS A 141 -7.74 -4.53 8.52
N VAL A 142 -8.11 -3.29 8.86
CA VAL A 142 -8.00 -2.16 7.92
C VAL A 142 -6.54 -1.90 7.58
N ALA A 143 -5.65 -1.87 8.57
CA ALA A 143 -4.20 -1.72 8.36
C ALA A 143 -3.63 -2.83 7.47
N HIS A 144 -3.97 -4.09 7.74
CA HIS A 144 -3.56 -5.23 6.90
C HIS A 144 -4.03 -5.07 5.45
N LEU A 145 -5.29 -4.66 5.23
CA LEU A 145 -5.82 -4.42 3.88
C LEU A 145 -5.10 -3.26 3.16
N ILE A 146 -4.75 -2.20 3.89
CA ILE A 146 -3.98 -1.08 3.35
C ILE A 146 -2.59 -1.55 2.91
N VAL A 147 -1.85 -2.25 3.77
CA VAL A 147 -0.51 -2.79 3.44
C VAL A 147 -0.61 -3.71 2.22
N LYS A 148 -1.55 -4.64 2.23
CA LYS A 148 -1.77 -5.56 1.11
C LYS A 148 -2.06 -4.85 -0.22
N LYS A 149 -2.76 -3.73 -0.17
CA LYS A 149 -3.07 -2.91 -1.36
C LYS A 149 -1.93 -2.01 -1.78
N ALA A 150 -1.07 -1.60 -0.85
CA ALA A 150 0.12 -0.82 -1.18
C ALA A 150 1.15 -1.66 -1.93
N LEU A 151 1.33 -2.92 -1.52
CA LEU A 151 2.35 -3.84 -2.04
C LEU A 151 1.99 -4.53 -3.36
N LYS A 152 0.72 -4.51 -3.77
CA LYS A 152 0.19 -5.24 -4.93
C LYS A 152 -0.30 -4.29 -6.00
#